data_AF-A0A0F9RVG7-F1
#
_entry.id   AF-A0A0F9RVG7-F1
#
_cell.length_a   1.000
_cell.length_b   1.000
_cell.length_c   1.000
_cell.angle_alpha   90.00
_cell.angle_beta   90.00
_cell.angle_gamma   90.00
#
_symmetry.space_group_name_H-M   'P 1'
#
loop_
_entity.id
_entity.type
_entity.pdbx_description
1 polymer ?
#
loop_
_entity_poly.entity_id
_entity_poly.type
_entity_poly.pdbx_seq_one_letter_code
_entity_poly.pdbx_strand_id
1 'polypeptide(L)' 'MNPKDWKVKEFQTYFGTQDKFRDNLITLATGKYSIDIIKFDEWLKEEHGYNETVDGSMEDFIKVSFGQEAVEFIVSLL' A
#
# COMPACT_ATOMS: atom_id res chain seq x y z
N MET A 1 8.56 20.99 -0.64
CA MET A 1 8.19 19.57 -0.88
C MET A 1 6.78 19.56 -1.45
N ASN A 2 6.56 18.83 -2.54
CA ASN A 2 5.20 18.62 -3.02
C ASN A 2 4.45 17.81 -1.95
N PRO A 3 3.21 18.14 -1.56
CA PRO A 3 2.45 17.34 -0.57
C PRO A 3 2.28 15.86 -0.95
N LYS A 4 2.70 15.45 -2.16
CA LYS A 4 2.70 14.07 -2.64
C LYS A 4 3.96 13.29 -2.23
N ASP A 5 5.07 13.97 -1.95
CA ASP A 5 6.38 13.34 -1.76
C ASP A 5 6.52 12.61 -0.42
N TRP A 6 5.73 12.99 0.61
CA TRP A 6 5.82 12.39 1.94
C TRP A 6 5.11 11.04 2.02
N LYS A 7 3.91 10.90 1.45
CA LYS A 7 3.20 9.61 1.38
C LYS A 7 3.96 8.57 0.56
N VAL A 8 4.64 9.02 -0.49
CA VAL A 8 5.55 8.20 -1.30
C VAL A 8 6.65 7.63 -0.39
N LYS A 9 7.36 8.50 0.34
CA LYS A 9 8.40 8.08 1.30
C LYS A 9 7.89 7.18 2.42
N GLU A 10 6.70 7.43 2.95
CA GLU A 10 6.09 6.56 3.97
C GLU A 10 5.76 5.18 3.40
N PHE A 11 5.19 5.11 2.19
CA PHE A 11 4.95 3.84 1.50
C PHE A 11 6.26 3.06 1.34
N GLN A 12 7.33 3.71 0.88
CA GLN A 12 8.64 3.10 0.77
C GLN A 12 9.23 2.69 2.13
N THR A 13 8.91 3.41 3.21
CA THR A 13 9.35 3.06 4.57
C THR A 13 8.69 1.77 5.04
N TYR A 14 7.39 1.60 4.83
CA TYR A 14 6.66 0.41 5.25
C TYR A 14 6.91 -0.80 4.36
N PHE A 15 6.94 -0.61 3.04
CA PHE A 15 6.88 -1.72 2.07
C PHE A 15 8.14 -1.85 1.19
N GLY A 16 9.12 -0.97 1.35
CA GLY A 16 10.38 -1.00 0.58
C GLY A 16 10.25 -0.67 -0.92
N THR A 17 9.03 -0.52 -1.45
CA THR A 17 8.76 -0.22 -2.87
C THR A 17 7.49 0.62 -3.01
N GLN A 18 7.41 1.52 -4.00
CA GLN A 18 6.34 2.53 -4.08
C GLN A 18 5.78 2.76 -5.50
N ASP A 19 6.65 2.86 -6.51
CA ASP A 19 6.26 3.35 -7.84
C ASP A 19 5.38 2.38 -8.62
N LYS A 20 5.37 1.11 -8.21
CA LYS A 20 4.65 0.03 -8.89
C LYS A 20 3.14 0.09 -8.66
N PHE A 21 2.70 0.70 -7.56
CA PHE A 21 1.30 0.68 -7.12
C PHE A 21 0.60 2.02 -7.27
N ARG A 22 1.30 3.09 -7.65
CA ARG A 22 0.67 4.41 -7.74
C ARG A 22 -0.42 4.44 -8.81
N ASP A 23 -1.64 4.82 -8.41
CA ASP A 23 -2.71 5.11 -9.36
C ASP A 23 -2.55 6.54 -9.89
N ASN A 24 -1.94 6.66 -11.08
CA ASN A 24 -1.71 7.94 -11.71
C ASN A 24 -3.01 8.66 -12.11
N LEU A 25 -4.06 7.93 -12.49
CA LEU A 25 -5.31 8.53 -12.94
C LEU A 25 -6.03 9.18 -11.76
N ILE A 26 -6.22 8.44 -10.68
CA ILE A 26 -6.87 8.94 -9.46
C ILE A 26 -6.01 10.03 -8.82
N THR A 27 -4.67 9.86 -8.81
CA THR A 27 -3.77 10.86 -8.26
C THR A 27 -3.79 12.18 -9.02
N LEU A 28 -3.96 12.14 -10.34
CA LEU A 28 -4.11 13.34 -11.17
C LEU A 28 -5.51 13.95 -11.00
N ALA A 29 -6.56 13.13 -10.98
CA ALA A 29 -7.95 13.59 -10.88
C ALA A 29 -8.28 14.23 -9.52
N THR A 30 -7.76 13.67 -8.42
CA THR A 30 -8.07 14.11 -7.05
C THR A 30 -6.99 14.99 -6.44
N GLY A 31 -5.78 14.99 -7.03
CA GLY A 31 -4.61 15.64 -6.45
C GLY A 31 -4.03 14.91 -5.22
N LYS A 32 -4.64 13.83 -4.75
CA LYS A 32 -4.19 13.04 -3.59
C LYS A 32 -3.43 11.80 -4.04
N TYR A 33 -2.39 11.39 -3.30
CA TYR A 33 -1.71 10.13 -3.59
C TYR A 33 -2.68 8.97 -3.33
N SER A 34 -2.84 8.09 -4.33
CA SER A 34 -3.67 6.90 -4.29
C SER A 34 -2.92 5.74 -4.94
N ILE A 35 -3.30 4.52 -4.56
CA ILE A 35 -2.69 3.28 -5.03
C ILE A 35 -3.72 2.37 -5.69
N ASP A 36 -3.24 1.57 -6.62
CA ASP A 36 -3.95 0.42 -7.16
C ASP A 36 -3.86 -0.73 -6.13
N ILE A 37 -4.93 -0.86 -5.35
CA ILE A 37 -5.01 -1.84 -4.26
C ILE A 37 -4.94 -3.29 -4.76
N ILE A 38 -5.37 -3.54 -6.00
CA ILE A 38 -5.34 -4.87 -6.61
C ILE A 38 -3.89 -5.25 -6.92
N LYS A 39 -3.13 -4.34 -7.53
CA LYS A 39 -1.68 -4.57 -7.76
C LYS A 39 -0.90 -4.74 -6.47
N PHE A 40 -1.31 -4.04 -5.41
CA PHE A 40 -0.68 -4.18 -4.10
C PHE A 40 -0.98 -5.55 -3.48
N ASP A 41 -2.22 -6.03 -3.55
CA ASP A 41 -2.63 -7.37 -3.13
C ASP A 41 -1.87 -8.48 -3.88
N GLU A 42 -1.76 -8.36 -5.21
CA GLU A 42 -0.97 -9.28 -6.05
C GLU A 42 0.51 -9.30 -5.62
N TRP A 43 1.10 -8.13 -5.38
CA TRP A 43 2.48 -8.05 -4.90
C TRP A 43 2.69 -8.68 -3.53
N LEU A 44 1.75 -8.52 -2.60
CA LEU A 44 1.82 -9.20 -1.30
C LEU A 44 1.79 -10.72 -1.47
N LYS A 45 0.99 -11.24 -2.41
CA LYS A 45 0.92 -12.68 -2.74
C LYS A 45 2.23 -13.18 -3.34
N GLU A 46 2.78 -12.45 -4.30
CA GLU A 46 3.96 -12.88 -5.07
C GLU A 46 5.27 -12.74 -4.29
N GLU A 47 5.49 -11.61 -3.62
CA GLU A 47 6.78 -11.27 -3.00
C GLU A 47 6.82 -11.54 -1.50
N HIS A 48 5.67 -11.55 -0.84
CA HIS A 48 5.56 -11.74 0.62
C HIS A 48 4.79 -13.00 1.02
N GLY A 49 4.27 -13.76 0.05
CA GLY A 49 3.61 -15.04 0.30
C GLY A 49 2.23 -14.91 0.97
N TYR A 50 1.61 -13.74 0.91
CA TYR A 50 0.26 -13.53 1.44
C TYR A 50 -0.72 -14.53 0.83
N ASN A 51 -1.52 -15.18 1.67
CA ASN A 51 -2.57 -16.10 1.26
C ASN A 51 -3.84 -15.85 2.08
N GLU A 52 -4.89 -15.38 1.41
CA GLU A 52 -6.20 -15.09 2.01
C GLU A 52 -6.79 -16.24 2.85
N THR A 53 -6.50 -17.49 2.49
CA THR A 53 -7.03 -18.67 3.21
C THR A 53 -6.26 -18.94 4.50
N VAL A 54 -4.98 -18.59 4.55
CA VAL A 54 -4.08 -18.89 5.68
C VAL A 54 -3.95 -17.69 6.61
N ASP A 55 -3.75 -16.51 6.03
CA ASP A 55 -3.42 -15.28 6.74
C ASP A 55 -4.65 -14.42 7.04
N GLY A 56 -5.81 -14.76 6.49
CA GLY A 56 -7.05 -14.00 6.65
C GLY A 56 -7.11 -12.83 5.69
N SER A 57 -7.52 -11.66 6.18
CA SER A 57 -7.62 -10.48 5.32
C SER A 57 -6.24 -9.89 5.00
N MET A 58 -6.16 -9.13 3.92
CA MET A 58 -4.94 -8.39 3.57
C MET A 58 -4.55 -7.42 4.71
N GLU A 59 -5.55 -6.86 5.39
CA GLU A 59 -5.34 -6.03 6.58
C GLU A 59 -4.64 -6.81 7.71
N ASP A 60 -5.10 -8.02 8.01
CA ASP A 60 -4.50 -8.89 9.02
C ASP A 60 -3.06 -9.24 8.64
N PHE A 61 -2.84 -9.61 7.37
CA PHE A 61 -1.50 -9.90 6.87
C PHE A 61 -0.57 -8.70 6.99
N ILE A 62 -1.02 -7.51 6.60
CA ILE A 62 -0.22 -6.28 6.69
C ILE A 62 0.09 -5.96 8.15
N LYS A 63 -0.90 -6.09 9.04
CA LYS A 63 -0.73 -5.85 10.47
C LYS A 63 0.33 -6.75 11.09
N VAL A 64 0.32 -8.03 10.74
CA VAL A 64 1.28 -9.02 11.25
C VAL A 64 2.67 -8.80 10.65
N SER A 65 2.75 -8.50 9.35
CA SER A 65 4.01 -8.45 8.60
C SER A 65 4.73 -7.11 8.68
N PHE A 66 3.99 -6.01 8.69
CA PHE A 66 4.50 -4.64 8.59
C PHE A 66 4.06 -3.74 9.76
N GLY A 67 3.16 -4.21 10.62
CA GLY A 67 2.70 -3.51 11.81
C GLY A 67 1.41 -2.72 11.61
N GLN A 68 0.82 -2.30 12.73
CA GLN A 68 -0.46 -1.56 12.77
C GLN A 68 -0.40 -0.23 12.01
N GLU A 69 0.75 0.46 12.04
CA GLU A 69 0.91 1.74 11.36
C GLU A 69 0.84 1.60 9.83
N ALA A 70 1.34 0.48 9.29
CA ALA A 70 1.27 0.19 7.86
C ALA A 70 -0.19 -0.02 7.39
N VAL A 71 -1.02 -0.63 8.23
CA VAL A 71 -2.47 -0.76 7.99
C VAL A 71 -3.13 0.60 7.93
N GLU A 72 -2.92 1.43 8.96
CA GLU A 72 -3.50 2.77 9.04
C GLU A 72 -3.11 3.64 7.85
N PHE A 73 -1.85 3.52 7.43
CA PHE A 73 -1.36 4.19 6.24
C PHE A 73 -2.09 3.73 4.97
N ILE A 74 -2.21 2.42 4.69
CA ILE A 74 -2.93 1.90 3.51
C ILE A 74 -4.40 2.33 3.52
N VAL A 75 -5.08 2.24 4.67
CA VAL A 75 -6.47 2.71 4.81
C VAL A 75 -6.60 4.21 4.50
N SER A 76 -5.57 5.02 4.79
CA SER A 76 -5.56 6.46 4.46
C SER A 76 -5.40 6.77 2.96
N LEU A 77 -5.12 5.76 2.13
CA LEU A 77 -4.91 5.88 0.68
C LEU A 77 -6.12 5.45 -0.18
N LEU A 78 -7.10 4.80 0.47
CA LEU A 78 -8.38 4.38 -0.11
C LEU A 78 -9.43 5.49 0.08
#